data_AF-A0A4Z0ABG6-F1
#
_entry.id   AF-A0A4Z0ABG6-F1
#
_cell.length_a   1.000
_cell.length_b   1.000
_cell.length_c   1.000
_cell.angle_alpha   90.00
_cell.angle_beta   90.00
_cell.angle_gamma   90.00
#
_symmetry.space_group_name_H-M   'P 1'
#
loop_
_entity.id
_entity.type
_entity.pdbx_description
1 polymer ?
#
loop_
_entity_poly.entity_id
_entity_poly.type
_entity_poly.pdbx_seq_one_letter_code
_entity_poly.pdbx_strand_id
1 'polypeptide(L)'
;MDARSPFNQCLALSLAGILFLNPLVSAAAQLSVDPASPGTSIGHAPNGVPVVNIAGPNGSGLSHNLFTDYNVGSNGLILNNATQAAQNTQLGGVILGNPGLQGRPASVILNEVTGGNRSHLGGYTEVAGHAARVIVANPHGITCNGCGFINTPRATLTTGKPVLDGGRLDHFRVEG
;
A
#
# COMPACT_ATOMS: atom_id res chain seq x y z
N MET A 1 -19.42 -26.09 -37.89
CA MET A 1 -18.90 -24.74 -38.21
C MET A 1 -17.59 -24.93 -38.95
N ASP A 2 -17.56 -24.60 -40.24
CA ASP A 2 -16.40 -24.83 -41.09
C ASP A 2 -15.44 -23.62 -41.00
N ALA A 3 -14.25 -23.81 -40.41
CA ALA A 3 -13.27 -22.74 -40.19
C ALA A 3 -12.64 -22.21 -41.48
N ARG A 4 -12.96 -22.82 -42.63
CA ARG A 4 -12.45 -22.44 -43.96
C ARG A 4 -13.33 -21.44 -44.70
N SER A 5 -14.49 -21.06 -44.14
CA SER A 5 -15.31 -20.01 -44.77
C SER A 5 -14.64 -18.64 -44.60
N PRO A 6 -14.66 -17.78 -45.63
CA PRO A 6 -14.02 -16.46 -45.57
C PRO A 6 -14.63 -15.58 -44.47
N PHE A 7 -15.92 -15.78 -44.17
CA PHE A 7 -16.62 -15.12 -43.07
C PHE A 7 -16.06 -15.52 -41.70
N ASN A 8 -15.84 -16.82 -41.47
CA ASN A 8 -15.28 -17.33 -40.22
C ASN A 8 -13.81 -16.95 -40.06
N GLN A 9 -13.05 -16.81 -41.16
CA GLN A 9 -11.67 -16.32 -41.14
C GLN A 9 -11.59 -14.84 -40.77
N CYS A 10 -12.46 -13.98 -41.34
CA CYS A 10 -12.54 -12.57 -40.94
C CYS A 10 -12.96 -12.41 -39.47
N LEU A 11 -13.90 -13.23 -38.99
CA LEU A 11 -14.32 -13.23 -37.59
C LEU A 11 -13.19 -13.68 -36.66
N ALA A 12 -12.42 -14.71 -37.05
CA ALA A 12 -11.30 -15.20 -36.26
C ALA A 12 -10.15 -14.18 -36.20
N LEU A 13 -9.84 -13.53 -37.33
CA LEU A 13 -8.80 -12.49 -37.40
C LEU A 13 -9.18 -11.23 -36.61
N SER A 14 -10.46 -10.85 -36.62
CA SER A 14 -10.94 -9.72 -35.81
C SER A 14 -10.91 -10.03 -34.31
N LEU A 15 -11.34 -11.23 -33.88
CA LEU A 15 -11.22 -11.66 -32.48
C LEU A 15 -9.76 -11.75 -32.01
N ALA A 16 -8.87 -12.30 -32.84
CA ALA A 16 -7.43 -12.35 -32.54
C ALA A 16 -6.84 -10.94 -32.43
N GLY A 17 -7.19 -10.03 -33.34
CA GLY A 17 -6.79 -8.63 -33.28
C GLY A 17 -7.27 -7.93 -32.00
N ILE A 18 -8.51 -8.15 -31.58
CA ILE A 18 -9.07 -7.61 -30.34
C ILE A 18 -8.29 -8.13 -29.12
N LEU A 19 -7.99 -9.43 -29.04
CA LEU A 19 -7.21 -10.02 -27.94
C LEU A 19 -5.78 -9.47 -27.88
N PHE A 20 -5.13 -9.23 -29.02
CA PHE A 20 -3.78 -8.65 -29.10
C PHE A 20 -3.72 -7.14 -28.78
N LEU A 21 -4.82 -6.41 -29.01
CA LEU A 21 -4.90 -4.96 -28.79
C LEU A 21 -5.50 -4.58 -27.44
N ASN A 22 -6.00 -5.54 -26.66
CA ASN A 22 -6.38 -5.25 -25.28
C ASN A 22 -5.10 -4.89 -24.51
N PRO A 23 -4.98 -3.68 -23.94
CA PRO A 23 -3.98 -3.47 -22.92
C PRO A 23 -4.28 -4.50 -21.83
N LEU A 24 -3.32 -5.37 -21.54
CA LEU A 24 -3.31 -6.05 -20.24
C LEU A 24 -3.30 -4.90 -19.24
N VAL A 25 -4.49 -4.56 -18.73
CA VAL A 25 -4.63 -3.64 -17.62
C VAL A 25 -3.97 -4.38 -16.48
N SER A 26 -2.66 -4.15 -16.33
CA SER A 26 -1.97 -4.46 -15.09
C SER A 26 -2.75 -3.68 -14.05
N ALA A 27 -3.54 -4.39 -13.25
CA ALA A 27 -4.22 -3.79 -12.13
C ALA A 27 -3.12 -3.28 -11.21
N ALA A 28 -2.76 -2.00 -11.38
CA ALA A 28 -1.93 -1.31 -10.42
C ALA A 28 -2.61 -1.53 -9.06
N ALA A 29 -1.85 -2.00 -8.08
CA ALA A 29 -2.38 -2.21 -6.75
C ALA A 29 -3.05 -0.91 -6.30
N GLN A 30 -4.37 -0.94 -6.12
CA GLN A 30 -5.14 0.26 -5.85
C GLN A 30 -4.72 0.77 -4.46
N LEU A 31 -4.03 1.91 -4.43
CA LEU A 31 -3.55 2.55 -3.22
C LEU A 31 -4.05 3.99 -3.23
N SER A 32 -4.92 4.32 -2.29
CA SER A 32 -5.60 5.62 -2.25
C SER A 32 -5.78 6.08 -0.81
N VAL A 33 -5.33 7.31 -0.53
CA VAL A 33 -5.42 7.94 0.79
C VAL A 33 -6.85 8.44 1.02
N ASP A 34 -7.38 8.20 2.20
CA ASP A 34 -8.66 8.78 2.62
C ASP A 34 -8.49 10.30 2.81
N PRO A 35 -9.37 11.14 2.26
CA PRO A 35 -9.39 12.58 2.54
C PRO A 35 -9.36 12.95 4.04
N ALA A 36 -9.82 12.07 4.92
CA ALA A 36 -9.75 12.22 6.38
C ALA A 36 -8.37 11.89 6.99
N SER A 37 -7.34 11.58 6.18
CA SER A 37 -5.97 11.29 6.62
C SER A 37 -5.02 12.47 6.43
N PRO A 38 -5.08 13.51 7.29
CA PRO A 38 -4.22 14.67 7.13
C PRO A 38 -2.73 14.30 7.22
N GLY A 39 -1.92 14.85 6.31
CA GLY A 39 -0.48 14.66 6.30
C GLY A 39 0.00 13.31 5.73
N THR A 40 -0.90 12.40 5.37
CA THR A 40 -0.54 11.23 4.56
C THR A 40 -0.57 11.61 3.08
N SER A 41 0.45 11.21 2.32
CA SER A 41 0.47 11.43 0.86
C SER A 41 1.20 10.31 0.15
N ILE A 42 0.90 10.13 -1.14
CA ILE A 42 1.55 9.12 -2.00
C ILE A 42 2.41 9.83 -3.03
N GLY A 43 3.67 9.44 -3.10
CA GLY A 43 4.60 9.71 -4.18
C GLY A 43 5.12 8.41 -4.79
N HIS A 44 6.19 8.51 -5.56
CA HIS A 44 6.84 7.36 -6.18
C HIS A 44 8.36 7.51 -6.08
N ALA A 45 9.04 6.40 -5.87
CA ALA A 45 10.48 6.31 -6.00
C ALA A 45 10.88 6.41 -7.48
N PRO A 46 12.15 6.70 -7.81
CA PRO A 46 12.61 6.82 -9.20
C PRO A 46 12.33 5.60 -10.08
N ASN A 47 12.27 4.40 -9.49
CA ASN A 47 11.97 3.14 -10.18
C ASN A 47 10.47 2.79 -10.20
N GLY A 48 9.60 3.71 -9.75
CA GLY A 48 8.14 3.57 -9.79
C GLY A 48 7.51 2.85 -8.59
N VAL A 49 8.28 2.40 -7.60
CA VAL A 49 7.71 1.86 -6.36
C VAL A 49 6.92 2.96 -5.63
N PRO A 50 5.65 2.73 -5.25
CA PRO A 50 4.89 3.71 -4.50
C PRO A 50 5.54 4.03 -3.15
N VAL A 51 5.53 5.31 -2.77
CA VAL A 51 6.07 5.82 -1.51
C VAL A 51 4.97 6.55 -0.77
N VAL A 52 4.54 6.01 0.37
CA VAL A 52 3.63 6.69 1.30
C VAL A 52 4.48 7.53 2.25
N ASN A 53 4.38 8.85 2.09
CA ASN A 53 4.78 9.77 3.16
C ASN A 53 3.73 9.67 4.26
N ILE A 54 4.07 8.97 5.33
CA ILE A 54 3.17 8.77 6.47
C ILE A 54 2.92 10.10 7.19
N ALA A 55 1.76 10.21 7.84
CA ALA A 55 1.45 11.34 8.71
C ALA A 55 2.47 11.46 9.86
N GLY A 56 2.71 12.68 10.32
CA GLY A 56 3.56 12.92 11.50
C GLY A 56 3.04 12.14 12.72
N PRO A 57 3.93 11.55 13.54
CA PRO A 57 3.50 10.77 14.70
C PRO A 57 2.93 11.68 15.79
N ASN A 58 1.92 11.17 16.50
CA ASN A 58 1.37 11.85 17.67
C ASN A 58 2.31 11.74 18.90
N GLY A 59 1.86 12.26 20.05
CA GLY A 59 2.64 12.27 21.30
C GLY A 59 3.09 10.89 21.79
N SER A 60 2.43 9.82 21.37
CA SER A 60 2.79 8.44 21.71
C SER A 60 3.72 7.76 20.69
N GLY A 61 4.05 8.43 19.59
CA GLY A 61 4.85 7.87 18.50
C GLY A 61 4.03 7.06 17.48
N LEU A 62 2.70 7.17 17.49
CA LEU A 62 1.81 6.55 16.50
C LEU A 62 1.60 7.50 15.32
N SER A 63 1.93 7.05 14.12
CA SER A 63 1.49 7.64 12.85
C SER A 63 0.23 6.88 12.40
N HIS A 64 -0.88 7.60 12.25
CA HIS A 64 -2.17 7.03 11.85
C HIS A 64 -2.51 7.52 10.44
N ASN A 65 -2.64 6.56 9.53
CA ASN A 65 -2.81 6.79 8.10
C ASN A 65 -4.08 6.06 7.66
N LEU A 66 -5.04 6.81 7.12
CA LEU A 66 -6.31 6.28 6.63
C LEU A 66 -6.27 6.14 5.11
N PHE A 67 -6.80 5.03 4.60
CA PHE A 67 -6.84 4.70 3.19
C PHE A 67 -8.24 4.25 2.79
N THR A 68 -8.72 4.72 1.64
CA THR A 68 -9.92 4.11 1.02
C THR A 68 -9.58 2.77 0.38
N ASP A 69 -8.35 2.63 -0.14
CA ASP A 69 -7.80 1.39 -0.66
C ASP A 69 -6.33 1.25 -0.26
N TYR A 70 -5.98 0.11 0.32
CA TYR A 70 -4.59 -0.22 0.69
C TYR A 70 -4.20 -1.57 0.11
N ASN A 71 -3.53 -1.53 -1.04
CA ASN A 71 -2.99 -2.71 -1.72
C ASN A 71 -1.49 -2.53 -1.96
N VAL A 72 -0.75 -3.63 -1.97
CA VAL A 72 0.69 -3.66 -2.25
C VAL A 72 0.92 -4.53 -3.47
N GLY A 73 1.48 -3.96 -4.53
CA GLY A 73 1.81 -4.69 -5.75
C GLY A 73 3.05 -5.57 -5.57
N SER A 74 3.39 -6.35 -6.59
CA SER A 74 4.60 -7.19 -6.61
C SER A 74 5.90 -6.37 -6.48
N ASN A 75 5.90 -5.14 -6.98
CA ASN A 75 7.02 -4.20 -6.86
C ASN A 75 7.17 -3.64 -5.42
N GLY A 76 6.20 -3.91 -4.55
CA GLY A 76 6.22 -3.49 -3.16
C GLY A 76 5.66 -2.09 -2.92
N LEU A 77 5.85 -1.61 -1.69
CA LEU A 77 5.39 -0.33 -1.17
C LEU A 77 6.40 0.19 -0.15
N ILE A 78 6.70 1.49 -0.16
CA ILE A 78 7.57 2.11 0.84
C ILE A 78 6.74 3.01 1.76
N LEU A 79 6.87 2.82 3.06
CA LEU A 79 6.39 3.72 4.11
C LEU A 79 7.55 4.63 4.51
N ASN A 80 7.48 5.90 4.14
CA ASN A 80 8.57 6.86 4.34
C ASN A 80 8.60 7.41 5.78
N ASN A 81 9.35 6.73 6.65
CA ASN A 81 9.63 7.13 8.03
C ASN A 81 11.02 7.78 8.17
N ALA A 82 11.56 8.34 7.09
CA ALA A 82 12.89 8.92 7.05
C ALA A 82 12.88 10.40 7.43
N THR A 83 13.69 10.76 8.41
CA THR A 83 13.86 12.15 8.88
C THR A 83 15.05 12.88 8.24
N GLN A 84 15.93 12.14 7.57
CA GLN A 84 17.06 12.69 6.81
C GLN A 84 16.58 13.16 5.43
N ALA A 85 17.27 14.13 4.84
CA ALA A 85 16.87 14.71 3.54
C ALA A 85 16.80 13.69 2.40
N ALA A 86 17.64 12.65 2.45
CA ALA A 86 17.65 11.54 1.52
C ALA A 86 17.82 10.22 2.29
N GLN A 87 17.22 9.15 1.77
CA GLN A 87 17.23 7.83 2.39
C GLN A 87 17.37 6.74 1.33
N ASN A 88 18.31 5.82 1.55
CA ASN A 88 18.39 4.59 0.77
C ASN A 88 17.30 3.61 1.21
N THR A 89 16.63 3.03 0.23
CA THR A 89 15.63 1.97 0.39
C THR A 89 16.01 0.77 -0.47
N GLN A 90 15.61 -0.42 -0.03
CA GLN A 90 15.86 -1.67 -0.75
C GLN A 90 14.94 -1.80 -1.97
N LEU A 91 13.70 -1.31 -1.88
CA LEU A 91 12.71 -1.41 -2.94
C LEU A 91 12.81 -0.27 -3.96
N GLY A 92 13.13 0.95 -3.52
CA GLY A 92 12.99 2.17 -4.34
C GLY A 92 14.30 2.88 -4.68
N GLY A 93 15.44 2.41 -4.19
CA GLY A 93 16.70 3.16 -4.25
C GLY A 93 16.67 4.39 -3.34
N VAL A 94 17.25 5.50 -3.79
CA VAL A 94 17.26 6.75 -3.00
C VAL A 94 15.91 7.45 -3.12
N ILE A 95 15.27 7.72 -1.98
CA ILE A 95 14.09 8.58 -1.88
C ILE A 95 14.40 9.85 -1.07
N LEU A 96 13.58 10.88 -1.23
CA LEU A 96 13.63 12.06 -0.35
C LEU A 96 13.02 11.72 1.02
N GLY A 97 13.53 12.36 2.07
CA GLY A 97 12.96 12.28 3.41
C GLY A 97 11.52 12.76 3.47
N ASN A 98 10.78 12.33 4.51
CA ASN A 98 9.41 12.76 4.72
C ASN A 98 9.38 14.08 5.51
N PRO A 99 9.07 15.23 4.87
CA PRO A 99 9.03 16.52 5.56
C PRO A 99 7.91 16.60 6.60
N GLY A 100 6.86 15.77 6.47
CA GLY A 100 5.73 15.71 7.41
C GLY A 100 6.09 15.18 8.79
N LEU A 101 7.26 14.55 8.95
CA LEU A 101 7.74 14.05 10.24
C LEU A 101 8.33 15.13 11.14
N GLN A 102 8.75 16.27 10.58
CA GLN A 102 9.39 17.37 11.33
C GLN A 102 10.53 16.90 12.25
N GLY A 103 11.34 15.95 11.76
CA GLY A 103 12.47 15.37 12.49
C GLY A 103 12.10 14.28 13.52
N ARG A 104 10.83 13.93 13.69
CA ARG A 104 10.36 12.92 14.64
C ARG A 104 9.82 11.68 13.90
N PRO A 105 10.53 10.54 13.93
CA PRO A 105 10.04 9.33 13.28
C PRO A 105 8.91 8.69 14.09
N ALA A 106 8.04 7.96 13.40
CA ALA A 106 7.03 7.12 14.03
C ALA A 106 7.67 5.84 14.60
N SER A 107 7.15 5.38 15.74
CA SER A 107 7.48 4.06 16.32
C SER A 107 6.47 2.99 15.95
N VAL A 108 5.25 3.42 15.60
CA VAL A 108 4.15 2.60 15.10
C VAL A 108 3.53 3.33 13.91
N ILE A 109 3.36 2.62 12.80
CA ILE A 109 2.68 3.07 11.60
C ILE A 109 1.41 2.23 11.47
N LEU A 110 0.27 2.86 11.72
CA LEU A 110 -1.04 2.27 11.51
C LEU A 110 -1.57 2.70 10.15
N ASN A 111 -1.78 1.72 9.27
CA ASN A 111 -2.48 1.87 8.00
C ASN A 111 -3.87 1.26 8.17
N GLU A 112 -4.88 2.10 8.28
CA GLU A 112 -6.27 1.69 8.46
C GLU A 112 -7.04 1.90 7.17
N VAL A 113 -7.75 0.86 6.72
CA VAL A 113 -8.64 0.94 5.57
C VAL A 113 -10.04 1.32 6.05
N THR A 114 -10.51 2.47 5.59
CA THR A 114 -11.84 3.03 5.87
C THR A 114 -12.82 2.80 4.72
N GLY A 115 -12.32 2.45 3.53
CA GLY A 115 -13.13 2.07 2.37
C GLY A 115 -13.67 0.64 2.44
N GLY A 116 -14.57 0.30 1.52
CA GLY A 116 -15.30 -0.98 1.52
C GLY A 116 -14.55 -2.18 0.92
N ASN A 117 -13.32 -1.99 0.45
CA ASN A 117 -12.58 -3.00 -0.32
C ASN A 117 -11.59 -3.78 0.55
N ARG A 118 -11.41 -5.06 0.25
CA ARG A 118 -10.36 -5.90 0.85
C ARG A 118 -8.97 -5.45 0.41
N SER A 119 -7.96 -5.73 1.24
CA SER A 119 -6.56 -5.51 0.89
C SER A 119 -5.94 -6.74 0.22
N HIS A 120 -5.17 -6.52 -0.83
CA HIS A 120 -4.29 -7.49 -1.47
C HIS A 120 -2.83 -7.04 -1.33
N LEU A 121 -2.05 -7.84 -0.63
CA LEU A 121 -0.63 -7.61 -0.37
C LEU A 121 0.17 -8.64 -1.18
N GLY A 122 0.64 -8.23 -2.35
CA GLY A 122 1.35 -9.06 -3.32
C GLY A 122 2.88 -8.89 -3.33
N GLY A 123 3.43 -8.07 -2.43
CA GLY A 123 4.85 -7.78 -2.37
C GLY A 123 5.28 -7.19 -1.04
N TYR A 124 6.54 -6.75 -0.96
CA TYR A 124 7.13 -6.28 0.30
C TYR A 124 6.68 -4.86 0.64
N THR A 125 6.40 -4.61 1.92
CA THR A 125 6.28 -3.27 2.48
C THR A 125 7.58 -2.92 3.21
N GLU A 126 8.23 -1.82 2.83
CA GLU A 126 9.48 -1.35 3.44
C GLU A 126 9.24 -0.09 4.26
N VAL A 127 9.76 -0.03 5.48
CA VAL A 127 9.86 1.23 6.23
C VAL A 127 11.19 1.91 5.90
N ALA A 128 11.15 3.04 5.20
CA ALA A 128 12.35 3.80 4.91
C ALA A 128 12.82 4.59 6.15
N GLY A 129 14.13 4.62 6.41
CA GLY A 129 14.70 5.36 7.52
C GLY A 129 14.57 4.61 8.85
N HIS A 130 13.93 5.24 9.84
CA HIS A 130 13.83 4.66 11.18
C HIS A 130 12.88 3.46 11.20
N ALA A 131 13.34 2.34 11.75
CA ALA A 131 12.53 1.13 11.88
C ALA A 131 11.27 1.39 12.72
N ALA A 132 10.13 0.87 12.29
CA ALA A 132 8.85 1.06 12.98
C ALA A 132 7.98 -0.20 12.92
N ARG A 133 7.07 -0.34 13.89
CA ARG A 133 6.05 -1.39 13.83
C ARG A 133 5.02 -1.02 12.77
N VAL A 134 4.67 -1.96 11.89
CA VAL A 134 3.69 -1.73 10.82
C VAL A 134 2.42 -2.51 11.12
N ILE A 135 1.29 -1.82 11.05
CA ILE A 135 -0.03 -2.40 11.24
C ILE A 135 -0.85 -2.10 9.98
N VAL A 136 -1.49 -3.12 9.43
CA VAL A 136 -2.50 -2.99 8.37
C VAL A 136 -3.81 -3.52 8.93
N ALA A 137 -4.77 -2.63 9.10
CA ALA A 137 -6.10 -2.93 9.62
C ALA A 137 -7.13 -2.75 8.50
N ASN A 138 -7.77 -3.83 8.08
CA ASN A 138 -8.84 -3.78 7.08
C ASN A 138 -9.99 -4.74 7.46
N PRO A 139 -11.12 -4.20 7.95
CA PRO A 139 -12.28 -5.01 8.32
C PRO A 139 -12.87 -5.85 7.18
N HIS A 140 -12.65 -5.46 5.93
CA HIS A 140 -13.15 -6.15 4.74
C HIS A 140 -12.29 -7.34 4.32
N GLY A 141 -11.17 -7.59 5.01
CA GLY A 141 -10.29 -8.73 4.79
C GLY A 141 -8.95 -8.35 4.19
N ILE A 142 -7.96 -9.23 4.40
CA ILE A 142 -6.60 -9.07 3.92
C ILE A 142 -6.16 -10.38 3.26
N THR A 143 -5.69 -10.31 2.02
CA THR A 143 -4.98 -11.40 1.35
C THR A 143 -3.51 -11.05 1.29
N CYS A 144 -2.66 -11.93 1.81
CA CYS A 144 -1.22 -11.86 1.61
C CYS A 144 -0.79 -13.00 0.67
N ASN A 145 -0.19 -12.65 -0.47
CA ASN A 145 0.42 -13.61 -1.38
C ASN A 145 1.84 -13.13 -1.70
N GLY A 146 2.84 -13.70 -1.04
CA GLY A 146 4.23 -13.23 -1.17
C GLY A 146 4.49 -11.87 -0.52
N CYS A 147 3.60 -11.40 0.37
CA CYS A 147 3.86 -10.19 1.13
C CYS A 147 5.01 -10.40 2.12
N GLY A 148 5.75 -9.33 2.40
CA GLY A 148 6.83 -9.33 3.37
C GLY A 148 7.05 -7.93 3.93
N PHE A 149 7.89 -7.81 4.96
CA PHE A 149 8.17 -6.54 5.60
C PHE A 149 9.67 -6.33 5.74
N ILE A 150 10.14 -5.14 5.35
CA ILE A 150 11.53 -4.71 5.47
C ILE A 150 11.62 -3.62 6.53
N ASN A 151 12.70 -3.65 7.33
CA ASN A 151 12.96 -2.66 8.39
C ASN A 151 11.80 -2.49 9.38
N THR A 152 11.09 -3.59 9.64
CA THR A 152 9.87 -3.62 10.43
C THR A 152 10.03 -4.63 11.57
N PRO A 153 10.38 -4.20 12.80
CA PRO A 153 10.60 -5.12 13.93
C PRO A 153 9.35 -5.92 14.33
N ARG A 154 8.15 -5.43 13.99
CA ARG A 154 6.89 -6.16 14.15
C ARG A 154 5.90 -5.73 13.09
N ALA A 155 5.29 -6.70 12.42
CA ALA A 155 4.15 -6.51 11.53
C ALA A 155 2.88 -7.07 12.16
N THR A 156 1.73 -6.44 11.91
CA THR A 156 0.41 -6.95 12.30
C THR A 156 -0.57 -6.75 11.15
N LEU A 157 -1.20 -7.83 10.72
CA LEU A 157 -2.31 -7.81 9.77
C LEU A 157 -3.57 -8.18 10.56
N THR A 158 -4.61 -7.36 10.46
CA THR A 158 -5.84 -7.58 11.24
C THR A 158 -7.08 -7.18 10.44
N THR A 159 -8.16 -7.93 10.65
CA THR A 159 -9.50 -7.58 10.17
C THR A 159 -10.35 -6.89 11.24
N GLY A 160 -9.75 -6.52 12.37
CA GLY A 160 -10.41 -5.71 13.38
C GLY A 160 -10.24 -4.22 13.11
N LYS A 161 -11.20 -3.41 13.57
CA LYS A 161 -11.08 -1.95 13.60
C LYS A 161 -10.14 -1.53 14.74
N PRO A 162 -9.13 -0.68 14.50
CA PRO A 162 -8.27 -0.19 15.58
C PRO A 162 -9.08 0.71 16.52
N VAL A 163 -8.90 0.54 17.82
CA VAL A 163 -9.47 1.41 18.84
C VAL A 163 -8.33 2.13 19.53
N LEU A 164 -8.38 3.46 19.49
CA LEU A 164 -7.36 4.32 20.08
C LEU A 164 -7.84 4.85 21.43
N ASP A 165 -6.94 4.86 22.42
CA ASP A 165 -7.13 5.52 23.71
C ASP A 165 -5.93 6.43 24.01
N GLY A 166 -6.21 7.69 24.35
CA GLY A 166 -5.15 8.69 24.59
C GLY A 166 -4.13 8.83 23.45
N GLY A 167 -4.54 8.59 22.20
CA GLY A 167 -3.67 8.61 21.02
C GLY A 167 -2.75 7.38 20.87
N ARG A 168 -2.92 6.35 21.70
CA ARG A 168 -2.24 5.06 21.57
C ARG A 168 -3.19 4.04 20.98
N LEU A 169 -2.66 3.06 20.26
CA LEU A 169 -3.42 1.86 19.93
C LEU A 169 -3.63 1.04 21.20
N ASP A 170 -4.89 0.84 21.58
CA ASP A 170 -5.27 0.06 22.76
C ASP A 170 -5.60 -1.40 22.36
N HIS A 171 -6.58 -1.59 21.48
CA HIS A 171 -6.98 -2.91 20.99
C HIS A 171 -7.49 -2.87 19.54
N PHE A 172 -7.76 -4.05 18.98
CA PHE A 172 -8.52 -4.22 17.74
C PHE A 172 -9.88 -4.83 18.05
N ARG A 173 -10.96 -4.20 17.59
CA ARG A 173 -12.31 -4.72 17.71
C ARG A 173 -12.64 -5.56 16.48
N VAL A 174 -12.86 -6.86 16.70
CA VAL A 174 -13.35 -7.79 15.67
C VAL A 174 -14.84 -8.00 15.92
N GLU A 175 -15.68 -7.50 15.01
CA GLU A 175 -17.13 -7.71 15.05
C GLU A 175 -17.44 -9.07 14.42
N GLY A 176 -18.31 -9.86 15.05
CA GLY A 176 -18.70 -11.20 14.62
C GLY A 176 -20.17 -11.46 14.89
#